data_AF-A0A350AH79-F1
#
_entry.id   AF-A0A350AH79-F1
#
_cell.length_a   1.000
_cell.length_b   1.000
_cell.length_c   1.000
_cell.angle_alpha   90.00
_cell.angle_beta   90.00
_cell.angle_gamma   90.00
#
_symmetry.space_group_name_H-M   'P 1'
#
loop_
_entity.id
_entity.type
_entity.pdbx_description
1 polymer ?
#
loop_
_entity_poly.entity_id
_entity_poly.type
_entity_poly.pdbx_seq_one_letter_code
_entity_poly.pdbx_strand_id
1 'polypeptide(L)' 'IRGHAFEARLYAEDVAAGFLPATGQLAHLAFPNGVRADTGVRSGDVISPWYDPMIAKV' A
#
# COMPACT_ATOMS: atom_id res chain seq x y z
N ILE A 1 -1.57 28.74 -12.55
CA ILE A 1 -1.39 27.59 -11.62
C ILE A 1 -1.97 26.37 -12.33
N ARG A 2 -1.29 25.20 -12.32
CA ARG A 2 -1.81 23.96 -12.95
C ARG A 2 -2.26 22.98 -11.87
N GLY A 3 -3.51 23.11 -11.44
CA GLY A 3 -4.24 22.12 -10.62
C GLY A 3 -3.76 21.95 -9.18
N HIS A 4 -4.29 20.89 -8.56
CA HIS A 4 -4.00 20.42 -7.20
C HIS A 4 -3.75 18.90 -7.24
N ALA A 5 -3.09 18.38 -6.21
CA ALA A 5 -2.85 16.95 -6.02
C ALA A 5 -3.08 16.56 -4.56
N PHE A 6 -3.38 15.28 -4.34
CA PHE A 6 -3.52 14.65 -3.03
C PHE A 6 -2.70 13.36 -3.01
N GLU A 7 -2.31 12.91 -1.82
CA GLU A 7 -1.63 11.63 -1.60
C GLU A 7 -2.37 10.87 -0.49
N ALA A 8 -2.57 9.57 -0.69
CA ALA A 8 -2.99 8.60 0.32
C ALA A 8 -1.93 7.51 0.48
N ARG A 9 -1.69 7.08 1.72
CA ARG A 9 -0.80 5.96 2.03
C ARG A 9 -1.65 4.72 2.25
N LEU A 10 -1.41 3.71 1.42
CA LEU A 10 -2.01 2.40 1.57
C LEU A 10 -1.10 1.52 2.41
N TYR A 11 -1.59 1.08 3.56
CA TYR A 11 -0.88 0.26 4.54
C TYR A 11 -1.49 -1.14 4.65
N ALA A 12 -0.64 -2.15 4.85
CA ALA A 12 -1.06 -3.48 5.25
C ALA A 12 -1.34 -3.48 6.77
N GLU A 13 -2.48 -2.91 7.16
CA GLU A 13 -2.91 -2.80 8.56
C GLU A 13 -4.31 -3.39 8.74
N ASP A 14 -4.53 -4.06 9.87
CA ASP A 14 -5.85 -4.56 10.26
C ASP A 14 -6.57 -3.51 11.14
N VAL A 15 -7.55 -2.84 10.55
CA VAL A 15 -8.36 -1.81 11.22
C VAL A 15 -9.13 -2.37 12.42
N ALA A 16 -9.68 -3.59 12.30
CA ALA A 16 -10.45 -4.20 13.38
C ALA A 16 -9.57 -4.61 14.57
N ALA A 17 -8.30 -4.92 14.29
CA ALA A 17 -7.29 -5.19 15.31
C ALA A 17 -6.59 -3.93 15.84
N GLY A 18 -7.05 -2.72 15.49
CA GLY A 18 -6.46 -1.47 15.97
C GLY A 18 -5.22 -1.03 15.19
N PHE A 19 -5.24 -1.22 13.86
CA PHE A 19 -4.17 -0.87 12.92
C PHE A 19 -2.87 -1.65 13.14
N LEU A 20 -2.97 -2.90 13.59
CA LEU A 20 -1.80 -3.77 13.68
C LEU A 20 -1.29 -4.15 12.29
N PRO A 21 0.04 -4.21 12.06
CA PRO A 21 0.61 -4.65 10.80
C PRO A 21 0.13 -6.05 10.41
N ALA A 22 -0.43 -6.17 9.22
CA ALA A 22 -0.79 -7.44 8.60
C ALA A 22 0.38 -7.95 7.76
N THR A 23 0.86 -9.16 8.07
CA THR A 23 1.94 -9.82 7.32
C THR A 23 1.39 -10.91 6.41
N GLY A 24 2.17 -11.30 5.41
CA GLY A 24 1.80 -12.38 4.49
C GLY A 24 1.96 -12.00 3.03
N GLN A 25 1.52 -12.88 2.15
CA GLN A 25 1.67 -12.71 0.71
C GLN A 25 0.54 -11.88 0.12
N LEU A 26 0.88 -10.90 -0.72
CA LEU A 26 -0.08 -10.14 -1.51
C LEU A 26 -0.63 -11.02 -2.63
N ALA A 27 -1.79 -11.66 -2.41
CA ALA A 27 -2.41 -12.52 -3.41
C ALA A 27 -2.79 -11.76 -4.70
N HIS A 28 -3.19 -10.49 -4.56
CA HIS A 28 -3.50 -9.61 -5.68
C HIS A 28 -3.21 -8.14 -5.31
N LEU A 29 -2.56 -7.43 -6.22
CA LEU A 29 -2.31 -6.00 -6.17
C LEU A 29 -2.31 -5.43 -7.58
N ALA A 30 -3.21 -4.48 -7.83
CA ALA A 30 -3.32 -3.75 -9.09
C ALA A 30 -3.68 -2.28 -8.81
N PHE A 31 -3.05 -1.36 -9.55
CA PHE A 31 -3.37 0.07 -9.48
C PHE A 31 -4.12 0.48 -10.76
N PRO A 32 -5.10 1.38 -10.68
CA PRO A 32 -5.83 1.85 -11.85
C PRO A 32 -4.93 2.68 -12.77
N ASN A 33 -5.27 2.73 -14.06
CA ASN A 33 -4.60 3.63 -15.00
C ASN A 33 -4.95 5.10 -14.69
N GLY A 34 -4.01 6.01 -14.95
CA GLY A 34 -4.23 7.45 -14.80
C GLY A 34 -4.03 8.00 -13.39
N VAL A 35 -3.65 7.17 -12.43
CA VAL A 35 -3.14 7.61 -11.11
C VAL A 35 -1.63 7.33 -11.03
N ARG A 36 -0.92 8.11 -10.22
CA ARG A 36 0.46 7.80 -9.87
C ARG A 36 0.44 6.93 -8.62
N ALA A 37 0.92 5.69 -8.74
CA ALA A 37 1.12 4.81 -7.59
C ALA A 37 2.62 4.53 -7.43
N ASP A 38 3.23 5.03 -6.36
CA ASP A 38 4.59 4.69 -5.98
C ASP A 38 4.53 3.48 -5.03
N THR A 39 5.04 2.32 -5.46
CA THR A 39 5.07 1.10 -4.65
C THR A 39 6.43 0.41 -4.70
N GLY A 40 6.80 -0.25 -3.60
CA GLY A 40 7.98 -1.12 -3.52
C GLY A 40 7.66 -2.61 -3.64
N VAL A 41 6.38 -2.97 -3.78
CA VAL A 41 5.89 -4.36 -3.78
C VAL A 41 5.02 -4.64 -4.99
N ARG A 42 4.84 -5.93 -5.29
CA ARG A 42 4.04 -6.45 -6.41
C ARG A 42 3.13 -7.56 -5.92
N SER A 43 2.16 -7.92 -6.76
CA SER A 43 1.41 -9.16 -6.56
C SER A 43 2.39 -10.33 -6.40
N GLY A 44 2.20 -11.14 -5.35
CA GLY A 44 3.05 -12.26 -5.00
C GLY A 44 4.16 -11.95 -3.99
N ASP A 45 4.48 -10.68 -3.73
CA ASP A 45 5.47 -10.30 -2.71
C ASP A 45 4.93 -10.54 -1.29
N VAL A 46 5.84 -10.69 -0.33
CA VAL A 46 5.53 -10.92 1.09
C VAL A 46 5.75 -9.65 1.90
N ILE A 47 4.73 -9.23 2.63
CA ILE A 47 4.85 -8.19 3.66
C ILE A 47 5.47 -8.81 4.92
N SER A 48 6.66 -8.34 5.28
CA SER A 48 7.40 -8.80 6.46
C SER A 48 7.00 -8.02 7.73
N PRO A 49 7.15 -8.60 8.94
CA PRO A 49 6.89 -7.90 10.20
C PRO A 49 7.99 -6.91 10.61
N TRP A 50 9.12 -6.87 9.90
CA TRP A 50 10.33 -6.22 10.38
C TRP A 50 10.40 -4.72 10.07
N TYR A 51 9.58 -4.26 9.12
CA TYR A 51 9.60 -2.90 8.60
C TYR A 51 8.18 -2.33 8.54
N ASP A 52 8.12 -1.05 8.20
CA ASP A 52 6.87 -0.32 7.95
C ASP A 52 6.01 -1.07 6.90
N PRO A 53 4.71 -1.35 7.17
CA PRO A 53 3.87 -2.17 6.30
C PRO A 53 3.25 -1.39 5.14
N MET A 54 3.86 -0.30 4.68
CA MET A 54 3.34 0.49 3.56
C MET A 54 3.39 -0.30 2.25
N ILE A 55 2.23 -0.41 1.59
CA ILE A 55 2.08 -1.02 0.28
C ILE A 55 2.38 0.01 -0.82
N ALA A 56 1.78 1.20 -0.72
CA ALA A 56 1.92 2.23 -1.76
C ALA A 56 1.58 3.64 -1.28
N LYS A 57 2.06 4.63 -2.04
CA LYS A 57 1.58 6.01 -2.03
C LYS A 57 0.83 6.27 -3.33
N VAL A 58 -0.40 6.77 -3.25
CA VAL A 58 -1.30 6.99 -4.40
C VAL A 58 -1.86 8.40 -4.41
#